data_AF-A0A669BD04-F1
#
_entry.id   AF-A0A669BD04-F1
#
_cell.length_a   1.000
_cell.length_b   1.000
_cell.length_c   1.000
_cell.angle_alpha   90.00
_cell.angle_beta   90.00
_cell.angle_gamma   90.00
#
_symmetry.space_group_name_H-M   'P 1'
#
loop_
_entity.id
_entity.type
_entity.pdbx_description
1 polymer ?
#
loop_
_entity_poly.entity_id
_entity_poly.type
_entity_poly.pdbx_seq_one_letter_code
_entity_poly.pdbx_strand_id
1 'polypeptide(L)'
;MNLTAENHSLREKSEQLEAQNKELETEKENLTEQIRDIMISWNELNISRAQWSIDAYCPKENSNRKCNPCQKGWDHVESSCYATNDADSNQWKTWEAARKDCRGKSSDLVVVINEEEMVKKTEKTVGLFIIDFIK
;
A
#
# COMPACT_ATOMS: atom_id res chain seq x y z
N MET A 1 -10.03 4.35 -66.47
CA MET A 1 -9.09 4.38 -65.34
C MET A 1 -8.31 5.67 -65.42
N ASN A 2 -8.35 6.49 -64.36
CA ASN A 2 -7.68 7.80 -64.32
C ASN A 2 -6.50 7.72 -63.36
N LEU A 3 -5.38 7.19 -63.86
CA LEU A 3 -4.14 6.89 -63.12
C LEU A 3 -3.60 8.08 -62.32
N THR A 4 -3.86 9.31 -62.75
CA THR A 4 -3.46 10.54 -62.06
C THR A 4 -4.23 10.76 -60.76
N ALA A 5 -5.52 10.41 -60.71
CA ALA A 5 -6.33 10.55 -59.50
C ALA A 5 -5.93 9.50 -58.45
N GLU A 6 -5.66 8.26 -58.89
CA GLU A 6 -5.17 7.19 -58.00
C GLU A 6 -3.80 7.52 -57.41
N ASN A 7 -2.87 8.04 -58.21
CA ASN A 7 -1.55 8.47 -57.73
C ASN A 7 -1.62 9.63 -56.72
N HIS A 8 -2.54 10.59 -56.93
CA HIS A 8 -2.76 11.67 -55.97
C HIS A 8 -3.28 11.14 -54.63
N SER A 9 -4.29 10.28 -54.67
CA SER A 9 -4.87 9.67 -53.47
C SER A 9 -3.87 8.80 -52.70
N LEU A 10 -3.02 8.05 -53.41
CA LEU A 10 -1.95 7.27 -52.78
C LEU A 10 -0.94 8.15 -52.06
N ARG A 11 -0.59 9.31 -52.64
CA ARG A 11 0.33 10.26 -52.04
C ARG A 11 -0.23 10.87 -50.75
N GLU A 12 -1.48 11.31 -50.76
CA GLU A 12 -2.16 11.83 -49.56
C GLU A 12 -2.17 10.80 -48.43
N LYS A 13 -2.48 9.54 -48.76
CA LYS A 13 -2.48 8.45 -47.78
C LYS A 13 -1.09 8.16 -47.23
N SER A 14 -0.04 8.28 -48.05
CA SER A 14 1.35 8.14 -47.60
C SER A 14 1.74 9.25 -46.62
N GLU A 15 1.41 10.50 -46.94
CA GLU A 15 1.67 11.66 -46.08
C GLU A 15 0.91 11.55 -44.74
N GLN A 16 -0.33 11.06 -44.77
CA GLN A 16 -1.12 10.81 -43.56
C GLN A 16 -0.51 9.70 -42.69
N LEU A 17 -0.08 8.58 -43.29
CA LEU A 17 0.55 7.48 -42.57
C LEU A 17 1.88 7.91 -41.93
N GLU A 18 2.66 8.74 -42.61
CA GLU A 18 3.89 9.32 -42.04
C GLU A 18 3.60 10.20 -40.83
N ALA A 19 2.54 11.01 -40.87
CA ALA A 19 2.13 11.83 -39.73
C ALA A 19 1.71 10.96 -38.54
N GLN A 20 0.88 9.93 -38.78
CA GLN A 20 0.45 8.99 -37.74
C GLN A 20 1.62 8.22 -37.13
N ASN A 21 2.59 7.79 -37.93
CA ASN A 21 3.78 7.10 -37.43
C ASN A 21 4.61 8.01 -36.51
N LYS A 22 4.75 9.29 -36.83
CA LYS A 22 5.46 10.25 -35.97
C LYS A 22 4.73 10.47 -34.64
N GLU A 23 3.41 10.56 -34.68
CA GLU A 23 2.58 10.68 -33.48
C GLU A 23 2.70 9.44 -32.58
N LEU A 24 2.62 8.24 -33.18
CA LEU A 24 2.79 6.98 -32.45
C LEU A 24 4.18 6.81 -31.82
N GLU A 25 5.25 7.22 -32.51
CA GLU A 25 6.60 7.19 -31.92
C GLU A 25 6.70 8.16 -30.73
N THR A 26 6.09 9.35 -30.83
CA THR A 26 6.06 10.31 -29.71
C THR A 26 5.28 9.74 -28.51
N GLU A 27 4.13 9.11 -28.74
CA GLU A 27 3.34 8.48 -27.69
C GLU A 27 4.10 7.32 -27.02
N LYS A 28 4.79 6.51 -27.82
CA LYS A 28 5.61 5.40 -27.34
C LYS A 28 6.78 5.86 -26.47
N GLU A 29 7.44 6.95 -26.85
CA GLU A 29 8.50 7.57 -26.04
C GLU A 29 7.93 8.05 -24.69
N ASN A 30 6.80 8.77 -24.71
CA ASN A 30 6.12 9.24 -23.50
C ASN A 30 5.68 8.08 -22.57
N LEU A 31 5.09 7.02 -23.13
CA LEU A 31 4.70 5.84 -22.36
C LEU A 31 5.92 5.13 -21.75
N THR A 32 7.04 5.08 -22.49
CA THR A 32 8.29 4.49 -21.99
C THR A 32 8.83 5.30 -20.80
N GLU A 33 8.77 6.62 -20.87
CA GLU A 33 9.16 7.51 -19.77
C GLU A 33 8.26 7.30 -18.54
N GLN A 34 6.94 7.27 -18.72
CA GLN A 34 5.99 7.01 -17.63
C GLN A 34 6.24 5.65 -16.95
N ILE A 35 6.51 4.59 -17.72
CA ILE A 35 6.85 3.27 -17.17
C ILE A 35 8.13 3.36 -16.32
N ARG A 36 9.14 4.09 -16.80
CA ARG A 36 10.41 4.27 -16.08
C ARG A 36 10.18 4.98 -14.73
N ASP A 37 9.38 6.03 -14.73
CA ASP A 37 9.11 6.82 -13.52
C ASP A 37 8.27 6.06 -12.50
N ILE A 38 7.28 5.28 -12.96
CA ILE A 38 6.52 4.36 -12.11
C ILE A 38 7.45 3.32 -11.48
N MET A 39 8.37 2.76 -12.25
CA MET A 39 9.33 1.75 -11.76
C MET A 39 10.26 2.33 -10.68
N ILE A 40 10.76 3.56 -10.87
CA ILE A 40 11.59 4.25 -9.88
C ILE A 40 10.79 4.48 -8.60
N SER A 41 9.59 5.04 -8.71
CA SER A 41 8.71 5.32 -7.57
C SER A 41 8.36 4.04 -6.79
N TRP A 42 8.11 2.94 -7.49
CA TRP A 42 7.83 1.65 -6.87
C TRP A 42 9.05 1.09 -6.12
N ASN A 43 10.24 1.20 -6.69
CA ASN A 43 11.48 0.77 -6.04
C ASN A 43 11.75 1.59 -4.76
N GLU A 44 11.60 2.92 -4.82
CA GLU A 44 11.77 3.81 -3.66
C GLU A 44 10.77 3.50 -2.54
N LEU A 45 9.50 3.26 -2.90
CA LEU A 45 8.46 2.88 -1.95
C LEU A 45 8.79 1.55 -1.28
N ASN A 46 9.26 0.55 -2.04
CA ASN A 46 9.63 -0.75 -1.49
C ASN A 46 10.84 -0.68 -0.55
N ILE A 47 11.87 0.08 -0.91
CA ILE A 47 13.03 0.31 -0.05
C ILE A 47 12.59 0.96 1.26
N SER A 48 11.75 2.00 1.16
CA SER A 48 11.21 2.71 2.32
C SER A 48 10.34 1.81 3.20
N ARG A 49 9.51 0.94 2.60
CA ARG A 49 8.68 -0.03 3.33
C ARG A 49 9.52 -1.09 4.03
N ALA A 50 10.55 -1.62 3.36
CA ALA A 50 11.46 -2.60 3.96
C ALA A 50 12.23 -1.98 5.13
N GLN A 51 12.75 -0.76 4.96
CA GLN A 51 13.44 -0.03 6.01
C GLN A 51 12.51 0.27 7.20
N TRP A 52 11.28 0.71 6.95
CA TRP A 52 10.28 0.93 7.99
C TRP A 52 9.97 -0.34 8.79
N SER A 53 9.77 -1.49 8.11
CA SER A 53 9.53 -2.76 8.80
C SER A 53 10.70 -3.13 9.70
N ILE A 54 11.93 -2.94 9.22
CA ILE A 54 13.12 -3.17 10.03
C ILE A 54 13.15 -2.24 11.25
N ASP A 55 12.88 -0.95 11.08
CA ASP A 55 12.95 0.01 12.18
C ASP A 55 11.83 -0.19 13.21
N ALA A 56 10.64 -0.62 12.76
CA ALA A 56 9.49 -0.88 13.60
C ALA A 56 9.66 -2.12 14.50
N TYR A 57 10.26 -3.19 13.95
CA TYR A 57 10.43 -4.47 14.67
C TYR A 57 11.82 -4.61 15.29
N CYS A 58 12.85 -4.01 14.70
CA CYS A 58 14.25 -4.09 15.11
C CYS A 58 14.87 -2.69 15.31
N PRO A 59 14.31 -1.86 16.21
CA PRO A 59 14.83 -0.52 16.45
C PRO A 59 16.30 -0.57 16.90
N LYS A 60 17.05 0.46 16.49
CA LYS A 60 18.44 0.65 16.90
C LYS A 60 18.49 1.38 18.24
N GLU A 61 18.96 0.70 19.27
CA GLU A 61 19.16 1.25 20.61
C GLU A 61 20.65 1.15 20.96
N ASN A 62 21.30 2.29 21.25
CA ASN A 62 22.72 2.35 21.63
C ASN A 62 23.66 1.56 20.69
N SER A 63 23.45 1.72 19.37
CA SER A 63 24.19 1.03 18.30
C SER A 63 23.93 -0.46 18.10
N ASN A 64 23.11 -1.10 18.95
CA ASN A 64 22.66 -2.47 18.77
C ASN A 64 21.23 -2.50 18.23
N ARG A 65 20.92 -3.40 17.30
CA ARG A 65 19.53 -3.68 16.92
C ARG A 65 18.96 -4.75 17.81
N LYS A 66 17.85 -4.45 18.48
CA LYS A 66 17.08 -5.44 19.23
C LYS A 66 15.75 -5.65 18.51
N CYS A 67 15.53 -6.86 18.03
CA CYS A 67 14.28 -7.23 17.38
C CYS A 67 13.26 -7.74 18.41
N ASN A 68 12.01 -7.33 18.27
CA ASN A 68 10.89 -7.84 19.04
C ASN A 68 9.85 -8.49 18.11
N PRO A 69 9.06 -9.45 18.58
CA PRO A 69 7.99 -10.07 17.79
C PRO A 69 6.92 -9.07 17.33
N CYS A 70 6.70 -8.02 18.11
CA CYS A 70 5.72 -6.97 17.83
C CYS A 70 6.36 -5.60 17.78
N GLN A 71 5.69 -4.69 17.10
CA GLN A 71 6.03 -3.28 17.07
C GLN A 71 5.96 -2.68 18.48
N LYS A 72 6.72 -1.61 18.71
CA LYS A 72 6.68 -0.90 19.98
C LYS A 72 5.26 -0.41 20.29
N GLY A 73 4.78 -0.71 21.50
CA GLY A 73 3.42 -0.34 21.96
C GLY A 73 2.34 -1.35 21.59
N TRP A 74 2.71 -2.48 20.99
CA TRP A 74 1.81 -3.60 20.71
C TRP A 74 2.10 -4.75 21.67
N ASP A 75 1.05 -5.36 22.18
CA ASP A 75 1.11 -6.53 23.05
C ASP A 75 1.30 -7.80 22.21
N HIS A 76 2.27 -8.62 22.60
CA HIS A 76 2.49 -9.92 21.98
C HIS A 76 1.73 -11.00 22.76
N VAL A 77 0.78 -11.66 22.11
CA VAL A 77 0.05 -12.81 22.66
C VAL A 77 0.17 -13.96 21.68
N GLU A 78 0.80 -15.05 22.14
CA GLU A 78 1.09 -16.25 21.34
C GLU A 78 1.87 -15.93 20.06
N SER A 79 1.20 -15.94 18.91
CA SER A 79 1.78 -15.67 17.59
C SER A 79 1.25 -14.39 16.96
N SER A 80 0.69 -13.48 17.76
CA SER A 80 -0.05 -12.32 17.25
C SER A 80 0.23 -11.05 18.07
N CYS A 81 0.13 -9.89 17.40
CA CYS A 81 0.40 -8.57 17.96
C CYS A 81 -0.86 -7.71 18.07
N TYR A 82 -1.19 -7.24 19.27
CA TYR A 82 -2.42 -6.54 19.64
C TYR A 82 -2.09 -5.06 19.92
N ALA A 83 -2.80 -4.11 19.31
CA ALA A 83 -2.77 -2.71 19.77
C ALA A 83 -4.18 -2.24 20.15
N THR A 84 -4.32 -1.65 21.33
CA THR A 84 -5.57 -1.02 21.78
C THR A 84 -5.51 0.48 21.52
N ASN A 85 -6.55 1.01 20.89
CA ASN A 85 -6.72 2.45 20.72
C ASN A 85 -7.72 2.98 21.74
N ASP A 86 -7.22 3.39 22.91
CA ASP A 86 -8.01 3.98 23.99
C ASP A 86 -8.13 5.49 23.77
N ALA A 87 -8.96 5.86 22.80
CA ALA A 87 -9.21 7.26 22.44
C ALA A 87 -10.40 7.82 23.22
N ASP A 88 -10.34 9.12 23.54
CA ASP A 88 -11.44 9.85 24.16
C ASP A 88 -12.72 9.74 23.32
N SER A 89 -13.90 9.83 23.96
CA SER A 89 -15.20 9.66 23.29
C SER A 89 -15.44 10.58 22.10
N ASN A 90 -14.84 11.77 22.11
CA ASN A 90 -14.90 12.74 21.01
C ASN A 90 -14.00 12.38 19.82
N GLN A 91 -13.09 11.40 19.96
CA GLN A 91 -12.18 10.90 18.93
C GLN A 91 -12.58 9.51 18.43
N TRP A 92 -13.70 8.96 18.90
CA TRP A 92 -14.20 7.68 18.45
C TRP A 92 -14.47 7.68 16.95
N LYS A 93 -14.01 6.61 16.30
CA LYS A 93 -14.19 6.39 14.87
C LYS A 93 -15.41 5.50 14.66
N THR A 94 -16.08 5.70 13.52
CA THR A 94 -17.02 4.67 13.04
C THR A 94 -16.27 3.36 12.79
N TRP A 95 -16.99 2.24 12.74
CA TRP A 95 -16.37 0.94 12.51
C TRP A 95 -15.53 0.90 11.22
N GLU A 96 -16.04 1.46 10.12
CA GLU A 96 -15.32 1.51 8.84
C GLU A 96 -14.08 2.40 8.92
N ALA A 97 -14.17 3.53 9.61
CA ALA A 97 -13.06 4.45 9.78
C ALA A 97 -11.98 3.86 10.69
N ALA A 98 -12.37 3.13 11.74
CA ALA A 98 -11.46 2.37 12.58
C ALA A 98 -10.76 1.29 11.74
N ARG A 99 -11.51 0.46 11.01
CA ARG A 99 -10.92 -0.58 10.15
C ARG A 99 -9.93 -0.04 9.12
N LYS A 100 -10.26 1.12 8.54
CA LYS A 100 -9.36 1.82 7.62
C LYS A 100 -8.08 2.29 8.32
N ASP A 101 -8.18 2.76 9.57
CA ASP A 101 -7.04 3.13 10.41
C ASP A 101 -6.10 1.93 10.64
N CYS A 102 -6.65 0.77 11.02
CA CYS A 102 -5.89 -0.47 11.23
C CYS A 102 -5.12 -0.84 9.96
N ARG A 103 -5.81 -0.83 8.82
CA ARG A 103 -5.22 -1.17 7.51
C ARG A 103 -4.12 -0.22 7.09
N GLY A 104 -4.23 1.05 7.47
CA GLY A 104 -3.16 2.03 7.32
C GLY A 104 -1.89 1.67 8.11
N LYS A 105 -2.04 0.98 9.25
CA LYS A 105 -0.94 0.46 10.09
C LYS A 105 -0.49 -0.95 9.70
N SER A 106 -0.84 -1.40 8.48
CA SER A 106 -0.61 -2.76 7.97
C SER A 106 -1.37 -3.86 8.71
N SER A 107 -2.44 -3.51 9.43
CA SER A 107 -3.21 -4.42 10.31
C SER A 107 -4.72 -4.44 9.97
N ASP A 108 -5.57 -5.19 10.68
CA ASP A 108 -7.03 -5.21 10.52
C ASP A 108 -7.71 -5.33 11.89
N LEU A 109 -9.00 -4.99 11.97
CA LEU A 109 -9.78 -5.17 13.19
C LEU A 109 -9.77 -6.63 13.63
N VAL A 110 -9.61 -6.84 14.93
CA VAL A 110 -9.69 -8.13 15.59
C VAL A 110 -11.06 -8.75 15.39
N VAL A 111 -11.04 -10.01 14.97
CA VAL A 111 -12.21 -10.87 14.96
C VAL A 111 -12.03 -11.82 16.13
N VAL A 112 -12.94 -11.78 17.09
CA VAL A 112 -12.86 -12.66 18.27
C VAL A 112 -13.61 -13.95 17.93
N ILE A 113 -12.90 -15.08 17.87
CA ILE A 113 -13.43 -16.32 17.31
C ILE A 113 -13.95 -17.26 18.41
N ASN A 114 -13.48 -17.16 19.66
CA ASN A 114 -13.96 -18.02 20.76
C ASN A 114 -13.86 -17.38 22.17
N GLU A 115 -14.45 -18.06 23.16
CA GLU A 115 -14.45 -17.62 24.57
C GLU A 115 -13.06 -17.61 25.21
N GLU A 116 -12.13 -18.48 24.83
CA GLU A 116 -10.74 -18.43 25.33
C GLU A 116 -10.01 -17.15 24.86
N GLU A 117 -10.23 -16.72 23.62
CA GLU A 117 -9.76 -15.43 23.10
C GLU A 117 -10.50 -14.25 23.74
N MET A 118 -11.78 -14.39 24.08
CA MET A 118 -12.51 -13.39 24.88
C MET A 118 -11.90 -13.26 26.27
N VAL A 119 -11.67 -14.37 26.98
CA VAL A 119 -11.23 -14.41 28.38
C VAL A 119 -9.80 -13.90 28.55
N LYS A 120 -8.87 -14.31 27.68
CA LYS A 120 -7.50 -13.76 27.64
C LYS A 120 -7.48 -12.24 27.43
N LYS A 121 -8.51 -11.70 26.74
CA LYS A 121 -8.69 -10.28 26.47
C LYS A 121 -9.46 -9.56 27.59
N THR A 122 -10.48 -10.17 28.21
CA THR A 122 -11.29 -9.55 29.27
C THR A 122 -10.64 -9.57 30.65
N GLU A 123 -9.73 -10.51 30.95
CA GLU A 123 -8.96 -10.44 32.22
C GLU A 123 -8.00 -9.24 32.27
N LYS A 124 -7.67 -8.63 31.11
CA LYS A 124 -6.81 -7.45 31.02
C LYS A 124 -7.51 -6.18 30.52
N THR A 125 -8.79 -6.24 30.17
CA THR A 125 -9.46 -5.14 29.48
C THR A 125 -10.88 -4.96 30.03
N VAL A 126 -10.99 -4.31 31.20
CA VAL A 126 -12.21 -3.59 31.59
C VAL A 126 -12.26 -2.34 30.72
N GLY A 127 -12.86 -2.44 29.53
CA GLY A 127 -13.00 -1.30 28.62
C GLY A 127 -12.99 -1.73 27.15
N LEU A 128 -14.17 -1.83 26.58
CA LEU A 128 -14.47 -2.21 25.20
C LEU A 128 -13.56 -1.51 24.15
N PHE A 129 -12.52 -2.15 23.61
CA PHE A 129 -11.72 -1.52 22.53
C PHE A 129 -11.28 -2.44 21.38
N ILE A 130 -11.33 -1.82 20.20
CA ILE A 130 -10.87 -2.28 18.89
C ILE A 130 -9.38 -2.64 18.96
N ILE A 131 -9.03 -3.83 18.47
CA ILE A 131 -7.64 -4.28 18.35
C ILE A 131 -7.27 -4.45 16.88
N ASP A 132 -6.07 -4.03 16.52
CA ASP A 132 -5.45 -4.12 15.20
C ASP A 132 -4.58 -5.40 15.08
N PHE A 133 -4.64 -6.18 13.97
CA PHE A 133 -3.79 -7.37 13.65
C PHE A 133 -3.18 -7.40 12.24
N ILE A 134 -1.89 -7.75 12.15
CA ILE A 134 -1.25 -8.21 10.90
C ILE A 134 -1.14 -9.74 10.96
N LYS A 135 -1.50 -10.45 9.86
CA LYS A 135 -1.24 -11.89 9.69
C LYS A 135 0.25 -12.19 9.53
#